data_AF-A0A935L642-F1
#
_entry.id   AF-A0A935L642-F1
#
_cell.length_a   1.000
_cell.length_b   1.000
_cell.length_c   1.000
_cell.angle_alpha   90.00
_cell.angle_beta   90.00
_cell.angle_gamma   90.00
#
_symmetry.space_group_name_H-M   'P 1'
#
loop_
_entity.id
_entity.type
_entity.pdbx_description
1 polymer ?
#
loop_
_entity_poly.entity_id
_entity_poly.type
_entity_poly.pdbx_seq_one_letter_code
_entity_poly.pdbx_strand_id
1 'polypeptide(L)'
;MDFTINFSEVFSHNGGFDLVIGNPPYISTKGYNQDDKQILKYLFGFADDFYSHFIFKGIDILKNNGILAFITSKTYWTIQTKKNLRERLLKK
;
A
#
# COMPACT_ATOMS: atom_id res chain seq x y z
N MET A 1 13.33 1.28 0.08
CA MET A 1 13.83 0.79 1.38
C MET A 1 13.33 -0.64 1.56
N ASP A 2 14.22 -1.58 1.87
CA ASP A 2 13.83 -2.97 2.15
C ASP A 2 13.59 -3.14 3.65
N PHE A 3 12.33 -3.30 4.05
CA PHE A 3 11.96 -3.44 5.45
C PHE A 3 12.45 -4.75 6.06
N THR A 4 12.60 -5.81 5.26
CA THR A 4 13.05 -7.12 5.76
C THR A 4 14.51 -7.10 6.20
N ILE A 5 15.33 -6.26 5.57
CA ILE A 5 16.74 -6.09 5.93
C ILE A 5 16.89 -5.06 7.05
N ASN A 6 16.23 -3.90 6.94
CA ASN A 6 16.41 -2.80 7.90
C ASN A 6 15.71 -3.06 9.25
N PHE A 7 14.71 -3.94 9.27
CA PHE A 7 13.96 -4.34 10.46
C PHE A 7 13.90 -5.86 10.58
N SER A 8 15.01 -6.54 10.33
CA SER A 8 15.06 -8.01 10.28
C SER A 8 14.45 -8.67 11.51
N GLU A 9 14.71 -8.15 12.71
CA GLU A 9 14.13 -8.68 13.95
C GLU A 9 12.59 -8.62 13.96
N VAL A 10 11.99 -7.54 13.43
CA VAL A 10 10.53 -7.39 13.34
C VAL A 10 9.94 -8.46 12.42
N PHE A 11 10.58 -8.72 11.28
CA PHE A 11 10.06 -9.70 10.32
C PHE A 11 10.37 -11.15 10.73
N SER A 12 11.56 -11.42 11.27
CA SER A 12 11.98 -12.76 11.69
C SER A 12 11.26 -13.26 12.94
N HIS A 13 10.95 -12.38 13.90
CA HIS A 13 10.29 -12.78 15.15
C HIS A 13 8.78 -12.53 15.16
N ASN A 14 8.31 -11.43 14.55
CA ASN A 14 6.91 -11.00 14.65
C ASN A 14 6.14 -11.13 13.33
N GLY A 15 6.81 -11.49 12.23
CA GLY A 15 6.19 -11.62 10.91
C GLY A 15 5.75 -10.29 10.29
N GLY A 16 6.16 -9.14 10.84
CA GLY A 16 5.80 -7.80 10.38
C GLY A 16 5.49 -6.83 11.52
N PHE A 17 5.05 -5.62 11.18
CA PHE A 17 4.72 -4.58 12.15
C PHE A 17 3.35 -4.80 12.80
N ASP A 18 3.22 -4.47 14.08
CA ASP A 18 1.93 -4.42 14.80
C ASP A 18 0.99 -3.33 14.28
N LEU A 19 1.55 -2.15 13.97
CA LEU A 19 0.82 -0.97 13.54
C LEU A 19 1.60 -0.27 12.43
N VAL A 20 0.93 -0.02 11.31
CA VAL A 20 1.44 0.81 10.21
C VAL A 20 0.51 2.02 10.08
N ILE A 21 1.01 3.20 10.44
CA ILE A 21 0.27 4.46 10.43
C ILE A 21 0.90 5.46 9.47
N GLY A 22 0.09 6.28 8.80
CA GLY A 22 0.63 7.26 7.86
C GLY A 22 -0.42 8.10 7.12
N ASN A 23 0.09 9.12 6.42
CA ASN A 23 -0.67 9.94 5.49
C ASN A 23 -0.01 9.83 4.12
N PRO A 24 -0.44 8.91 3.25
CA PRO A 24 0.18 8.69 1.95
C PRO A 24 0.08 9.94 1.04
N PRO A 25 0.97 10.06 0.04
CA PRO A 25 0.87 11.11 -0.96
C PRO A 25 -0.38 10.94 -1.85
N TYR A 26 -1.05 12.05 -2.15
CA TYR A 26 -2.29 12.10 -2.95
C TYR A 26 -2.03 12.43 -4.42
N ILE A 27 -1.13 11.68 -5.07
CA ILE A 27 -0.87 11.81 -6.50
C ILE A 27 -1.74 10.81 -7.24
N SER A 28 -2.61 11.34 -8.10
CA SER A 28 -3.46 10.52 -8.95
C SER A 28 -2.71 10.03 -10.19
N THR A 29 -3.26 9.03 -10.87
CA THR A 29 -2.78 8.58 -12.19
C THR A 29 -2.59 9.69 -13.23
N LYS A 30 -3.26 10.84 -13.09
CA LYS A 30 -3.11 12.01 -13.98
C LYS A 30 -1.89 12.88 -13.64
N GLY A 31 -1.39 12.78 -12.41
CA GLY A 31 -0.28 13.59 -11.89
C GLY A 31 1.06 12.85 -11.90
N TYR A 32 1.13 11.68 -12.53
CA TYR A 32 2.37 10.92 -12.67
C TYR A 32 3.42 11.71 -13.47
N ASN A 33 4.68 11.60 -13.05
CA ASN A 33 5.80 11.90 -13.93
C ASN A 33 5.97 10.78 -14.98
N GLN A 34 6.94 10.91 -15.89
CA GLN A 34 7.14 9.97 -16.99
C GLN A 34 7.39 8.52 -16.53
N ASP A 35 7.98 8.33 -15.36
CA ASP A 35 8.47 7.04 -14.89
C ASP A 35 7.55 6.36 -13.88
N ASP A 36 6.76 7.13 -13.10
CA ASP A 36 5.92 6.63 -12.00
C ASP A 36 5.05 5.45 -12.44
N LYS A 37 4.38 5.56 -13.60
CA LYS A 37 3.50 4.50 -14.09
C LYS A 37 4.25 3.20 -14.36
N GLN A 38 5.46 3.29 -14.89
CA GLN A 38 6.28 2.12 -15.22
C GLN A 38 6.80 1.47 -13.94
N ILE A 39 7.29 2.30 -13.00
CA ILE A 39 7.78 1.85 -11.70
C ILE A 39 6.67 1.13 -10.93
N LEU A 40 5.47 1.72 -10.85
CA LEU A 40 4.35 1.11 -10.14
C LEU A 40 3.93 -0.22 -10.77
N LYS A 41 3.88 -0.30 -12.10
CA LYS A 41 3.61 -1.56 -12.80
C LYS A 41 4.69 -2.61 -12.55
N TYR A 42 5.96 -2.21 -12.52
CA TYR A 42 7.06 -3.12 -12.22
C TYR A 42 6.98 -3.66 -10.78
N LEU A 43 6.68 -2.79 -9.80
CA LEU A 43 6.65 -3.16 -8.38
C LEU A 43 5.38 -3.91 -7.97
N PHE A 44 4.21 -3.52 -8.50
CA PHE A 44 2.90 -4.00 -8.03
C PHE A 44 2.10 -4.76 -9.11
N GLY A 45 2.56 -4.76 -10.37
CA GLY A 45 1.83 -5.35 -11.50
C GLY A 45 0.69 -4.47 -12.04
N PHE A 46 0.38 -3.35 -11.39
CA PHE A 46 -0.65 -2.39 -11.81
C PHE A 46 -0.24 -0.96 -11.45
N ALA A 47 -0.95 0.02 -12.02
CA ALA A 47 -0.78 1.43 -11.65
C ALA A 47 -2.14 2.01 -11.22
N ASP A 48 -2.13 2.76 -10.13
CA ASP A 48 -3.28 3.37 -9.48
C ASP A 48 -2.77 4.49 -8.57
N ASP A 49 -3.63 5.42 -8.12
CA ASP A 49 -3.21 6.57 -7.30
C ASP A 49 -2.30 6.13 -6.13
N PHE A 50 -1.32 6.97 -5.78
CA PHE A 50 -0.22 6.55 -4.89
C PHE A 50 -0.70 6.00 -3.55
N TYR A 51 -1.73 6.60 -2.93
CA TYR A 51 -2.28 6.09 -1.68
C TYR A 51 -2.70 4.61 -1.77
N SER A 52 -3.14 4.14 -2.95
CA SER A 52 -3.52 2.76 -3.20
C SER A 52 -2.29 1.86 -3.05
N HIS A 53 -1.18 2.20 -3.71
CA HIS A 53 0.07 1.46 -3.60
C HIS A 53 0.69 1.50 -2.21
N PHE A 54 0.54 2.62 -1.50
CA PHE A 54 0.93 2.70 -0.10
C PHE A 54 0.10 1.74 0.76
N ILE A 55 -1.22 1.65 0.56
CA ILE A 55 -2.06 0.68 1.28
C ILE A 55 -1.60 -0.75 0.99
N PHE A 56 -1.35 -1.10 -0.28
CA PHE A 56 -0.81 -2.42 -0.63
C PHE A 56 0.49 -2.71 0.11
N LYS A 57 1.46 -1.79 0.02
CA LYS A 57 2.75 -1.95 0.70
C LYS A 57 2.59 -2.02 2.22
N GLY A 58 1.69 -1.23 2.78
CA GLY A 58 1.36 -1.20 4.21
C GLY A 58 0.83 -2.54 4.69
N ILE A 59 -0.06 -3.18 3.93
CA ILE A 59 -0.53 -4.54 4.24
C ILE A 59 0.62 -5.55 4.13
N ASP A 60 1.48 -5.46 3.11
CA ASP A 60 2.57 -6.42 2.90
C ASP A 60 3.63 -6.42 4.00
N ILE A 61 3.77 -5.30 4.74
CA ILE A 61 4.71 -5.19 5.88
C ILE A 61 4.02 -5.37 7.24
N LEU A 62 2.71 -5.50 7.25
CA LEU A 62 1.92 -5.68 8.45
C LEU A 62 1.92 -7.16 8.83
N LYS A 63 2.04 -7.45 10.13
CA LYS A 63 1.87 -8.82 10.60
C LYS A 63 0.40 -9.25 10.50
N ASN A 64 0.16 -10.55 10.60
CA ASN A 64 -1.20 -11.08 10.75
C ASN A 64 -1.90 -10.47 11.97
N ASN A 65 -3.14 -10.00 11.77
CA ASN A 65 -3.94 -9.26 12.77
C ASN A 65 -3.33 -7.92 13.25
N GLY A 66 -2.35 -7.36 12.54
CA GLY A 66 -1.88 -6.00 12.79
C GLY A 66 -2.91 -4.95 12.35
N ILE A 67 -2.65 -3.69 12.67
CA ILE A 67 -3.51 -2.55 12.35
C ILE A 67 -2.86 -1.69 11.26
N LEU A 68 -3.61 -1.42 10.19
CA LEU A 68 -3.26 -0.40 9.20
C LEU A 68 -4.12 0.85 9.41
N ALA A 69 -3.48 1.99 9.65
CA ALA A 69 -4.15 3.25 9.96
C ALA A 69 -3.68 4.37 9.02
N PHE A 70 -4.28 4.47 7.84
CA PHE A 70 -3.97 5.52 6.86
C PHE A 70 -5.07 6.56 6.75
N ILE A 71 -4.66 7.83 6.72
CA ILE A 71 -5.51 8.90 6.19
C ILE A 71 -5.56 8.71 4.68
N THR A 72 -6.75 8.64 4.07
CA THR A 72 -6.88 8.40 2.64
C THR A 72 -8.12 9.06 2.05
N SER A 73 -8.18 9.17 0.73
CA SER A 73 -9.33 9.72 0.02
C SER A 73 -10.54 8.79 0.15
N LYS A 74 -11.71 9.35 0.49
CA LYS A 74 -13.00 8.61 0.52
C LYS A 74 -13.37 7.94 -0.81
N THR A 75 -12.78 8.39 -1.92
CA THR A 75 -13.15 7.95 -3.28
C THR A 75 -12.93 6.47 -3.53
N TYR A 76 -12.05 5.80 -2.76
CA TYR A 76 -11.81 4.37 -2.94
C TYR A 76 -13.01 3.49 -2.64
N TRP A 77 -13.97 4.00 -1.87
CA TRP A 77 -15.16 3.26 -1.47
C TRP A 77 -16.08 2.94 -2.66
N THR A 78 -16.28 3.90 -3.56
CA THR A 78 -17.34 3.83 -4.57
C THR A 78 -16.84 3.73 -6.01
N ILE A 79 -15.66 4.26 -6.32
CA ILE A 79 -15.23 4.36 -7.72
C ILE A 79 -14.85 2.98 -8.25
N GLN A 80 -15.28 2.70 -9.49
CA GLN A 80 -15.05 1.42 -10.16
C GLN A 80 -13.57 1.07 -10.30
N THR A 81 -12.71 2.05 -10.61
CA THR A 81 -11.26 1.86 -10.76
C THR A 81 -10.56 1.39 -9.49
N LYS A 82 -11.21 1.54 -8.32
CA LYS A 82 -10.67 1.17 -7.00
C LYS A 82 -11.11 -0.22 -6.54
N LYS A 83 -11.71 -1.01 -7.43
CA LYS A 83 -12.14 -2.39 -7.16
C LYS A 83 -10.99 -3.27 -6.64
N ASN A 84 -9.81 -3.21 -7.29
CA ASN A 84 -8.63 -3.96 -6.87
C ASN A 84 -8.22 -3.66 -5.42
N LEU A 85 -8.24 -2.38 -5.03
CA LEU A 85 -7.93 -1.97 -3.66
C LEU A 85 -8.94 -2.53 -2.65
N ARG A 86 -10.24 -2.48 -2.96
CA ARG A 86 -11.28 -3.05 -2.10
C ARG A 86 -11.14 -4.57 -1.97
N GLU A 87 -10.85 -5.27 -3.07
CA GLU A 87 -10.59 -6.71 -3.06
C GLU A 87 -9.37 -7.05 -2.20
N ARG A 88 -8.30 -6.25 -2.28
CA ARG A 88 -7.11 -6.43 -1.43
C ARG A 88 -7.42 -6.24 0.06
N LEU A 89 -8.26 -5.26 0.41
CA LEU A 89 -8.67 -4.99 1.79
C LEU A 89 -9.61 -6.07 2.37
N LEU A 90 -10.36 -6.78 1.53
CA LEU A 90 -11.30 -7.82 1.94
C LEU A 90 -10.67 -9.23 2.00
N LYS A 91 -9.49 -9.42 1.40
CA LYS A 91 -8.75 -10.67 1.50
C LYS A 91 -8.19 -10.81 2.93
N LYS A 92 -8.54 -11.94 3.56
CA LYS A 92 -7.95 -12.37 4.84
C LYS A 92 -6.55 -12.91 4.62
#